data_AF-R0KKP0-F1
#
_entry.id   AF-R0KKP0-F1
#
_cell.length_a   1.000
_cell.length_b   1.000
_cell.length_c   1.000
_cell.angle_alpha   90.00
_cell.angle_beta   90.00
_cell.angle_gamma   90.00
#
_symmetry.space_group_name_H-M   'P 1'
#
loop_
_entity.id
_entity.type
_entity.pdbx_description
1 polymer ?
#
loop_
_entity_poly.entity_id
_entity_poly.type
_entity_poly.pdbx_seq_one_letter_code
_entity_poly.pdbx_strand_id
1 'polypeptide(L)'
;DEGRYRCQLVNGLEDESVSLTLHLEGVVFPYQPSNGRYKFNYHEAKRACEQQDARLATYQQLYKAWTEGLDWCNAGWVLDGTVHYPIINSREPCGGRLLLPGVRTYGARDKQRDRFDAFCFTSALQGCLRHPPSPSPEPPGAHRGDPLPKVGQLYAAWKFSGLDRCDGG
;
A
#
# COMPACT_ATOMS: atom_id res chain seq x y z
N ASP A 1 -1.73 -1.33 -10.26
CA ASP A 1 -1.59 -0.19 -11.17
C ASP A 1 -0.62 -0.57 -12.26
N GLU A 2 -1.21 -1.00 -13.37
CA GLU A 2 -0.53 -1.35 -14.61
C GLU A 2 -1.09 -0.40 -15.66
N GLY A 3 -0.23 0.36 -16.35
CA GLY A 3 -0.64 1.28 -17.40
C GLY A 3 -0.01 0.85 -18.72
N ARG A 4 -0.83 0.60 -19.75
CA ARG A 4 -0.33 0.28 -21.09
C ARG A 4 -0.27 1.56 -21.91
N TYR A 5 0.95 2.00 -22.21
CA TYR A 5 1.22 3.15 -23.04
C TYR A 5 1.55 2.67 -24.46
N ARG A 6 0.90 3.25 -25.46
CA ARG A 6 1.18 2.95 -26.87
C ARG A 6 1.91 4.13 -27.48
N CYS A 7 3.16 3.94 -27.86
CA CYS A 7 3.91 4.89 -28.68
C CYS A 7 3.75 4.49 -30.15
N GLN A 8 3.31 5.42 -30.99
CA GLN A 8 3.22 5.23 -32.43
C GLN A 8 4.27 6.12 -33.10
N LEU A 9 5.10 5.52 -33.96
CA LEU A 9 6.02 6.23 -34.83
C LEU A 9 5.47 6.15 -36.24
N VAL A 10 5.08 7.31 -36.79
CA VAL A 10 4.57 7.42 -38.16
C VAL A 10 5.72 7.89 -39.04
N ASN A 11 6.24 7.00 -39.90
CA ASN A 11 7.24 7.35 -40.91
C ASN A 11 6.76 6.89 -42.29
N GLY A 12 6.19 7.81 -43.08
CA GLY A 12 5.66 7.49 -44.41
C GLY A 12 4.41 6.62 -44.37
N LEU A 13 4.45 5.44 -44.99
CA LEU A 13 3.32 4.49 -45.11
C LEU A 13 3.37 3.33 -44.09
N GLU A 14 4.41 3.26 -43.26
CA GLU A 14 4.59 2.21 -42.25
C GLU A 14 4.19 2.75 -40.86
N ASP A 15 3.30 2.02 -40.17
CA ASP A 15 2.86 2.31 -38.79
C ASP A 15 3.52 1.31 -37.83
N GLU A 16 4.60 1.73 -37.16
CA GLU A 16 5.21 0.97 -36.08
C GLU A 16 4.66 1.45 -34.75
N SER A 17 4.10 0.53 -33.96
CA SER A 17 3.60 0.84 -32.62
C SER A 17 4.24 -0.04 -31.56
N VAL A 18 4.86 0.58 -30.56
CA VAL A 18 5.42 -0.09 -29.38
C VAL A 18 4.46 0.11 -28.21
N SER A 19 4.12 -0.98 -27.51
CA SER A 19 3.36 -0.92 -26.27
C SER A 19 4.29 -1.14 -25.08
N LEU A 20 4.36 -0.15 -24.19
CA LEU A 20 5.10 -0.21 -22.93
C LEU A 20 4.11 -0.44 -21.78
N THR A 21 4.41 -1.40 -20.92
CA THR A 21 3.62 -1.68 -19.71
C THR A 21 4.36 -1.14 -18.49
N LEU A 22 3.87 -0.04 -17.92
CA LEU A 22 4.41 0.53 -16.69
C LEU A 22 3.87 -0.26 -15.49
N HIS A 23 4.79 -0.82 -14.69
CA HIS A 23 4.47 -1.43 -13.41
C HIS A 23 4.87 -0.48 -12.28
N LEU A 24 3.90 -0.02 -11.50
CA LEU A 24 4.16 0.76 -10.29
C LEU A 24 4.53 -0.18 -9.15
N GLU A 25 5.80 -0.19 -8.78
CA GLU A 25 6.23 -0.83 -7.54
C GLU A 25 5.65 -0.07 -6.33
N GLY A 26 5.17 -0.84 -5.35
CA GLY A 26 4.61 -0.28 -4.13
C GLY A 26 4.51 -1.33 -3.04
N VAL A 27 4.04 -0.88 -1.88
CA VAL A 27 3.92 -1.68 -0.66
C VAL A 27 2.50 -1.59 -0.12
N VAL A 28 1.99 -2.72 0.35
CA VAL A 28 0.71 -2.79 1.06
C VAL A 28 0.98 -2.79 2.56
N PHE A 29 0.21 -1.99 3.30
CA PHE A 29 0.28 -1.94 4.75
C PHE A 29 -1.13 -1.93 5.37
N PRO A 30 -1.31 -2.59 6.53
CA PRO A 30 -2.55 -2.49 7.29
C PRO A 30 -2.66 -1.11 7.96
N TYR A 31 -3.87 -0.56 8.01
CA TYR A 31 -4.14 0.72 8.65
C TYR A 31 -5.41 0.67 9.49
N GLN A 32 -5.30 1.14 10.73
CA GLN A 32 -6.39 1.24 11.71
C GLN A 32 -6.32 2.61 12.40
N PRO A 33 -7.45 3.15 12.89
CA PRO A 33 -7.42 4.40 13.63
C PRO A 33 -6.84 4.21 15.04
N SER A 34 -6.35 5.31 15.62
CA SER A 34 -5.73 5.33 16.95
C SER A 34 -6.70 4.95 18.09
N ASN A 35 -8.01 5.07 17.87
CA ASN A 35 -9.06 4.74 18.83
C ASN A 35 -9.53 3.27 18.76
N GLY A 36 -8.80 2.41 18.06
CA GLY A 36 -8.98 0.96 18.06
C GLY A 36 -9.36 0.36 16.70
N ARG A 37 -9.63 -0.95 16.70
CA ARG A 37 -9.91 -1.75 15.51
C ARG A 37 -11.36 -1.63 15.04
N TYR A 38 -11.56 -1.87 13.74
CA TYR A 38 -12.87 -2.01 13.10
C TYR A 38 -13.77 -0.79 13.26
N LYS A 39 -13.22 0.38 12.91
CA LYS A 39 -13.91 1.67 13.06
C LYS A 39 -14.20 2.37 11.73
N PHE A 40 -13.63 1.90 10.62
CA PHE A 40 -13.85 2.53 9.32
C PHE A 40 -14.97 1.83 8.56
N ASN A 41 -15.94 2.60 8.07
CA ASN A 41 -16.69 2.15 6.89
C ASN A 41 -15.82 2.27 5.63
N TYR A 42 -16.32 1.81 4.48
CA TYR A 42 -15.53 1.80 3.24
C TYR A 42 -15.05 3.20 2.83
N HIS A 43 -15.91 4.21 2.96
CA HIS A 43 -15.59 5.59 2.57
C HIS A 43 -14.58 6.25 3.51
N GLU A 44 -14.66 5.96 4.80
CA GLU A 44 -13.66 6.37 5.80
C GLU A 44 -12.33 5.67 5.57
N ALA A 45 -12.34 4.36 5.30
CA ALA A 45 -11.14 3.59 5.01
C ALA A 45 -10.41 4.13 3.77
N LYS A 46 -11.18 4.47 2.72
CA LYS A 46 -10.63 5.11 1.52
C LYS A 46 -9.94 6.43 1.82
N ARG A 47 -10.64 7.34 2.52
CA ARG A 47 -10.08 8.65 2.92
C ARG A 47 -8.89 8.51 3.86
N ALA A 48 -8.93 7.53 4.76
CA ALA A 48 -7.85 7.23 5.69
C ALA A 48 -6.56 6.85 4.96
N CYS A 49 -6.62 5.97 3.95
CA CYS A 49 -5.46 5.68 3.12
C CYS A 49 -4.96 6.93 2.36
N GLU A 50 -5.87 7.72 1.77
CA GLU A 50 -5.51 8.96 1.05
C GLU A 50 -4.78 9.97 1.95
N GLN A 51 -5.23 10.12 3.20
CA GLN A 51 -4.56 10.97 4.20
C GLN A 51 -3.14 10.49 4.54
N GLN A 52 -2.83 9.21 4.31
CA GLN A 52 -1.53 8.61 4.54
C GLN A 52 -0.68 8.46 3.27
N ASP A 53 -0.94 9.25 2.22
CA ASP A 53 -0.26 9.17 0.91
C ASP A 53 -0.32 7.76 0.30
N ALA A 54 -1.51 7.16 0.40
CA ALA A 54 -1.81 5.84 -0.10
C ALA A 54 -3.23 5.81 -0.69
N ARG A 55 -3.61 4.68 -1.28
CA ARG A 55 -4.99 4.37 -1.65
C ARG A 55 -5.37 3.01 -1.09
N LEU A 56 -6.66 2.65 -1.09
CA LEU A 56 -7.01 1.25 -0.80
C LEU A 56 -6.29 0.31 -1.78
N ALA A 57 -5.71 -0.76 -1.26
CA ALA A 57 -5.02 -1.78 -2.05
C ALA A 57 -6.04 -2.57 -2.88
N THR A 58 -5.63 -3.03 -4.07
CA THR A 58 -6.42 -4.04 -4.80
C THR A 58 -6.22 -5.41 -4.16
N TYR A 59 -7.13 -6.35 -4.43
CA TYR A 59 -6.93 -7.75 -4.00
C TYR A 59 -5.60 -8.32 -4.52
N GLN A 60 -5.25 -8.05 -5.78
CA GLN A 60 -3.98 -8.53 -6.36
C GLN A 60 -2.76 -7.96 -5.63
N GLN A 61 -2.80 -6.70 -5.21
CA GLN A 61 -1.73 -6.09 -4.42
C GLN A 61 -1.65 -6.70 -3.01
N LEU A 62 -2.79 -6.92 -2.36
CA LEU A 62 -2.84 -7.59 -1.05
C LEU A 62 -2.33 -9.03 -1.13
N TYR A 63 -2.74 -9.77 -2.16
CA TYR A 63 -2.29 -11.14 -2.41
C TYR A 63 -0.78 -11.18 -2.62
N LYS A 64 -0.23 -10.28 -3.46
CA LYS A 64 1.22 -10.15 -3.64
C LYS A 64 1.93 -9.86 -2.30
N ALA A 65 1.42 -8.91 -1.52
CA ALA A 65 1.99 -8.59 -0.21
C ALA A 65 1.97 -9.78 0.75
N TRP A 66 0.90 -10.59 0.75
CA TRP A 66 0.82 -11.84 1.50
C TRP A 66 1.87 -12.85 1.03
N THR A 67 2.06 -13.04 -0.27
CA THR A 67 3.13 -13.92 -0.79
C THR A 67 4.53 -13.42 -0.43
N GLU A 68 4.67 -12.13 -0.15
CA GLU A 68 5.92 -11.50 0.31
C GLU A 68 6.06 -11.45 1.84
N GLY A 69 5.14 -12.06 2.60
CA GLY A 69 5.27 -12.18 4.06
C GLY A 69 4.27 -11.40 4.91
N LEU A 70 3.28 -10.71 4.32
CA LEU A 70 2.25 -10.00 5.10
C LEU A 70 1.31 -10.98 5.83
N ASP A 71 1.38 -11.00 7.16
CA ASP A 71 0.51 -11.77 8.05
C ASP A 71 -0.26 -10.82 9.00
N TRP A 72 -1.55 -10.63 8.75
CA TRP A 72 -2.40 -9.69 9.49
C TRP A 72 -3.78 -10.25 9.80
N CYS A 73 -4.10 -10.32 11.10
CA CYS A 73 -5.31 -10.97 11.59
C CYS A 73 -6.58 -10.12 11.48
N ASN A 74 -6.46 -8.80 11.37
CA ASN A 74 -7.64 -7.95 11.31
C ASN A 74 -8.19 -7.89 9.89
N ALA A 75 -9.51 -8.01 9.78
CA ALA A 75 -10.23 -7.80 8.55
C ALA A 75 -10.21 -6.32 8.12
N GLY A 76 -9.90 -6.07 6.85
CA GLY A 76 -9.78 -4.72 6.31
C GLY A 76 -10.41 -4.58 4.92
N TRP A 77 -10.89 -3.37 4.63
CA TRP A 77 -11.40 -3.01 3.31
C TRP A 77 -10.29 -3.02 2.26
N VAL A 78 -10.62 -3.46 1.05
CA VAL A 78 -9.81 -3.33 -0.17
C VAL A 78 -10.57 -2.55 -1.25
N LEU A 79 -9.91 -2.20 -2.36
CA LEU A 79 -10.37 -1.19 -3.31
C LEU A 79 -11.77 -1.44 -3.89
N ASP A 80 -12.13 -2.68 -4.19
CA ASP A 80 -13.45 -3.04 -4.73
C ASP A 80 -14.58 -2.97 -3.69
N GLY A 81 -14.23 -2.80 -2.41
CA GLY A 81 -15.15 -2.77 -1.29
C GLY A 81 -15.53 -4.14 -0.77
N THR A 82 -14.72 -5.16 -1.07
CA THR A 82 -14.72 -6.41 -0.31
C THR A 82 -13.80 -6.28 0.91
N VAL A 83 -13.90 -7.26 1.81
CA VAL A 83 -13.15 -7.28 3.06
C VAL A 83 -12.31 -8.55 3.14
N HIS A 84 -11.02 -8.40 3.45
CA HIS A 84 -10.05 -9.50 3.47
C HIS A 84 -9.17 -9.46 4.71
N TYR A 85 -8.46 -10.56 4.98
CA TYR A 85 -7.35 -10.60 5.94
C TYR A 85 -6.34 -11.71 5.56
N PRO A 86 -5.05 -11.38 5.38
CA PRO A 86 -4.02 -12.35 5.00
C PRO A 86 -3.45 -13.08 6.22
N ILE A 87 -3.40 -14.41 6.21
CA ILE A 87 -2.80 -15.23 7.27
C ILE A 87 -1.68 -16.08 6.69
N ILE A 88 -0.49 -15.98 7.28
CA ILE A 88 0.62 -16.91 7.02
C ILE A 88 0.70 -17.93 8.15
N ASN A 89 0.71 -17.46 9.40
CA ASN A 89 0.82 -18.32 10.57
C ASN A 89 -0.56 -18.58 11.19
N SER A 90 -1.02 -19.83 11.09
CA SER A 90 -2.31 -20.26 11.63
C SER A 90 -2.34 -20.16 13.16
N ARG A 91 -3.37 -19.49 13.70
CA ARG A 91 -3.51 -19.19 15.14
C ARG A 91 -4.97 -19.06 15.55
N GLU A 92 -5.31 -19.46 16.78
CA GLU A 92 -6.69 -19.47 17.31
C GLU A 92 -7.48 -18.19 17.04
N PRO A 93 -6.99 -16.98 17.38
CA PRO A 93 -7.77 -15.75 17.25
C PRO A 93 -8.11 -15.40 15.79
N CYS A 94 -7.42 -16.03 14.84
CA CYS A 94 -7.50 -15.74 13.42
C CYS A 94 -8.03 -16.95 12.69
N GLY A 95 -9.05 -17.64 13.23
CA GLY A 95 -9.74 -18.76 12.60
C GLY A 95 -9.28 -20.17 12.99
N GLY A 96 -8.30 -20.31 13.89
CA GLY A 96 -7.86 -21.62 14.39
C GLY A 96 -6.54 -22.13 13.81
N ARG A 97 -5.90 -23.04 14.53
CA ARG A 97 -4.59 -23.63 14.16
C ARG A 97 -4.66 -24.59 12.96
N LEU A 98 -5.84 -25.10 12.64
CA LEU A 98 -6.04 -26.08 11.57
C LEU A 98 -6.28 -25.45 10.19
N LEU A 99 -6.53 -24.14 10.13
CA LEU A 99 -6.74 -23.47 8.85
C LEU A 99 -5.41 -23.29 8.13
N LEU A 100 -5.41 -23.52 6.82
CA LEU A 100 -4.22 -23.29 5.99
C LEU A 100 -3.93 -21.78 5.82
N PRO A 101 -2.66 -21.43 5.49
CA PRO A 101 -2.29 -20.08 5.07
C PRO A 101 -3.12 -19.61 3.87
N GLY A 102 -3.42 -18.31 3.81
CA GLY A 102 -4.14 -17.72 2.69
C GLY A 102 -4.71 -16.34 2.97
N VAL A 103 -5.15 -15.67 1.90
CA VAL A 103 -5.94 -14.43 1.97
C VAL A 103 -7.40 -14.80 2.12
N ARG A 104 -7.95 -14.55 3.31
CA ARG A 104 -9.33 -14.90 3.62
C ARG A 104 -10.24 -13.71 3.39
N THR A 105 -11.51 -13.98 3.12
CA THR A 105 -12.48 -12.96 2.76
C THR A 105 -13.76 -13.06 3.57
N TYR A 106 -14.34 -11.90 3.86
CA TYR A 106 -15.74 -11.78 4.28
C TYR A 106 -16.66 -11.37 3.12
N GLY A 107 -16.12 -11.30 1.90
CA GLY A 107 -16.84 -10.91 0.70
C GLY A 107 -17.20 -9.43 0.64
N ALA A 108 -18.20 -9.12 -0.18
CA ALA A 108 -18.79 -7.79 -0.25
C ALA A 108 -19.56 -7.48 1.04
N ARG A 109 -19.40 -6.26 1.54
CA ARG A 109 -19.99 -5.77 2.79
C ARG A 109 -20.73 -4.45 2.57
N ASP A 110 -21.57 -4.06 3.52
CA ASP A 110 -22.28 -2.79 3.45
C ASP A 110 -21.29 -1.64 3.63
N LYS A 111 -21.06 -0.88 2.54
CA LYS A 111 -20.07 0.19 2.48
C LYS A 111 -20.36 1.35 3.44
N GLN A 112 -21.58 1.48 3.95
CA GLN A 112 -21.98 2.54 4.86
C GLN A 112 -22.04 2.07 6.31
N ARG A 113 -22.54 0.85 6.54
CA ARG A 113 -22.88 0.34 7.88
C ARG A 113 -21.80 -0.53 8.49
N ASP A 114 -21.17 -1.39 7.70
CA ASP A 114 -20.16 -2.29 8.22
C ASP A 114 -18.85 -1.56 8.52
N ARG A 115 -18.12 -2.03 9.54
CA ARG A 115 -16.90 -1.37 10.02
C ARG A 115 -15.75 -2.38 10.08
N PHE A 116 -14.61 -2.00 9.51
CA PHE A 116 -13.38 -2.79 9.45
C PHE A 116 -12.14 -1.88 9.53
N ASP A 117 -10.96 -2.47 9.43
CA ASP A 117 -9.70 -1.74 9.21
C ASP A 117 -9.54 -1.46 7.69
N ALA A 118 -8.35 -1.05 7.24
CA ALA A 118 -8.04 -0.85 5.83
C ALA A 118 -6.73 -1.53 5.44
N PHE A 119 -6.64 -2.00 4.19
CA PHE A 119 -5.35 -2.28 3.57
C PHE A 119 -5.04 -1.18 2.57
N CYS A 120 -3.98 -0.42 2.86
CA CYS A 120 -3.54 0.69 2.04
C CYS A 120 -2.36 0.27 1.17
N PHE A 121 -2.30 0.79 -0.06
CA PHE A 121 -1.21 0.65 -1.00
C PHE A 121 -0.60 2.02 -1.28
N THR A 122 0.71 2.13 -1.12
CA THR A 122 1.48 3.31 -1.51
C THR A 122 2.55 2.90 -2.52
N SER A 123 2.83 3.79 -3.47
CA SER A 123 3.83 3.57 -4.52
C SER A 123 5.09 4.38 -4.23
N ALA A 124 6.22 3.93 -4.76
CA ALA A 124 7.49 4.67 -4.63
C ALA A 124 7.45 6.08 -5.28
N LEU A 125 6.46 6.37 -6.12
CA LEU A 125 6.39 7.58 -6.95
C LEU A 125 5.43 8.65 -6.44
N GLN A 126 4.82 8.50 -5.27
CA GLN A 126 3.92 9.52 -4.71
C GLN A 126 4.74 10.69 -4.11
N GLY A 127 5.35 11.52 -4.98
CA GLY A 127 5.88 12.83 -4.60
C GLY A 127 7.37 12.92 -4.29
N CYS A 128 8.24 12.48 -5.20
CA CYS A 128 9.56 13.12 -5.30
C CYS A 128 9.40 14.49 -5.99
N LEU A 129 8.86 15.51 -5.29
CA LEU A 129 9.32 16.88 -5.53
C LEU A 129 10.73 16.94 -4.94
N ARG A 130 11.70 16.35 -5.64
CA ARG A 130 13.10 16.62 -5.36
C ARG A 130 13.28 18.10 -5.68
N HIS A 131 13.21 18.96 -4.67
CA HIS A 131 14.00 20.18 -4.75
C HIS A 131 15.43 19.71 -5.10
N PRO A 132 16.08 20.30 -6.11
CA PRO A 132 17.48 19.99 -6.36
C PRO A 132 18.21 20.15 -5.02
N PRO A 133 19.06 19.18 -4.62
CA PRO A 133 19.72 19.25 -3.33
C PRO A 133 20.46 20.60 -3.26
N SER A 134 20.02 21.46 -2.36
CA SER A 134 20.82 22.61 -1.99
C SER A 134 22.15 22.07 -1.46
N PRO A 135 23.30 22.56 -1.93
CA PRO A 135 24.59 22.11 -1.45
C PRO A 135 24.82 22.71 -0.06
N SER A 136 24.25 22.09 0.98
CA SER A 136 24.51 22.45 2.38
C SER A 136 25.02 21.20 3.11
N PRO A 137 26.17 21.28 3.80
CA PRO A 137 26.83 20.15 4.44
C PRO A 137 26.26 19.92 5.86
N GLU A 138 24.95 19.74 5.99
CA GLU A 138 24.34 19.45 7.30
C GLU A 138 23.84 17.99 7.37
N PRO A 139 24.03 17.32 8.51
CA PRO A 139 23.60 15.93 8.69
C PRO A 139 22.07 15.82 8.58
N PRO A 140 21.51 14.64 8.25
CA PRO A 140 20.07 14.45 8.15
C PRO A 140 19.43 14.54 9.54
N GLY A 141 19.11 15.75 9.96
CA GLY A 141 18.32 16.10 11.13
C GLY A 141 17.06 16.82 10.69
N ALA A 142 15.91 16.39 11.21
CA ALA A 142 14.61 16.97 10.90
C ALA A 142 14.63 18.50 11.08
N HIS A 143 14.40 19.24 10.00
CA HIS A 143 14.24 20.69 10.08
C HIS A 143 12.98 21.00 10.89
N ARG A 144 13.10 21.91 11.86
CA ARG A 144 12.01 22.40 12.69
C ARG A 144 11.00 23.14 11.81
N GLY A 145 10.00 22.43 11.28
CA GLY A 145 8.98 22.97 10.38
C GLY A 145 8.42 21.96 9.38
N ASP A 146 9.08 20.82 9.18
CA ASP A 146 8.57 19.79 8.26
C ASP A 146 7.37 19.05 8.87
N PRO A 147 6.29 18.82 8.10
CA PRO A 147 5.16 18.03 8.57
C PRO A 147 5.61 16.61 8.91
N LEU A 148 5.01 16.03 9.97
CA LEU A 148 5.27 14.65 10.38
C LEU A 148 5.08 13.70 9.19
N PRO A 149 6.00 12.74 8.98
CA PRO A 149 5.90 11.82 7.85
C PRO A 149 4.63 10.98 7.96
N LYS A 150 3.91 10.88 6.86
CA LYS A 150 2.71 10.06 6.77
C LYS A 150 3.09 8.57 6.77
N VAL A 151 2.16 7.71 7.19
CA VAL A 151 2.43 6.27 7.31
C VAL A 151 2.83 5.67 5.96
N GLY A 152 2.18 6.04 4.85
CA GLY A 152 2.57 5.54 3.52
C GLY A 152 4.00 5.91 3.14
N GLN A 153 4.46 7.13 3.48
CA GLN A 153 5.84 7.54 3.23
C GLN A 153 6.85 6.68 4.00
N LEU A 154 6.54 6.35 5.26
CA LEU A 154 7.39 5.48 6.08
C LEU A 154 7.47 4.07 5.50
N TYR A 155 6.34 3.48 5.07
CA TYR A 155 6.33 2.16 4.45
C TYR A 155 7.06 2.14 3.11
N ALA A 156 6.92 3.19 2.29
CA ALA A 156 7.65 3.31 1.03
C ALA A 156 9.17 3.44 1.28
N ALA A 157 9.59 4.27 2.23
CA ALA A 157 11.00 4.41 2.60
C ALA A 157 11.59 3.09 3.10
N TRP A 158 10.86 2.36 3.96
CA TRP A 158 11.29 1.06 4.45
C TRP A 158 11.44 0.03 3.31
N LYS A 159 10.48 -0.04 2.38
CA LYS A 159 10.51 -1.00 1.27
C LYS A 159 11.57 -0.68 0.21
N PHE A 160 11.79 0.60 -0.12
CA PHE A 160 12.56 0.99 -1.31
C PHE A 160 13.88 1.72 -1.02
N SER A 161 14.06 2.27 0.18
CA SER A 161 15.27 3.05 0.54
C SER A 161 16.22 2.28 1.45
N GLY A 162 16.00 0.99 1.69
CA GLY A 162 16.90 0.16 2.50
C GLY A 162 16.98 0.59 3.97
N LEU A 163 15.93 1.23 4.49
CA LEU A 163 15.83 1.61 5.90
C LEU A 163 15.59 0.40 6.83
N ASP A 164 15.57 -0.80 6.28
CA ASP A 164 15.63 -2.08 6.98
C ASP A 164 17.03 -2.41 7.52
N ARG A 165 18.08 -1.70 7.08
CA ARG A 165 19.46 -1.81 7.59
C ARG A 165 19.68 -0.97 8.85
N CYS A 166 18.92 -1.26 9.90
CA CYS A 166 19.42 -0.98 11.24
C CYS A 166 20.36 -2.12 11.61
N ASP A 167 21.63 -2.01 11.21
CA ASP A 167 22.69 -2.81 11.81
C ASP A 167 22.78 -2.35 13.27
N GLY A 168 22.06 -3.05 14.15
CA GLY A 168 22.23 -2.91 15.59
C GLY A 168 23.65 -3.37 15.92
N GLY A 169 24.56 -2.39 16.04
CA GLY A 169 25.91 -2.60 16.56
C GLY A 169 25.90 -3.07 18.01
#